data_AF-A0A517R3B8-F1
#
_entry.id   AF-A0A517R3B8-F1
#
_cell.length_a   1.000
_cell.length_b   1.000
_cell.length_c   1.000
_cell.angle_alpha   90.00
_cell.angle_beta   90.00
_cell.angle_gamma   90.00
#
_symmetry.space_group_name_H-M   'P 1'
#
loop_
_entity.id
_entity.type
_entity.pdbx_description
1 polymer ?
#
loop_
_entity_poly.entity_id
_entity_poly.type
_entity_poly.pdbx_seq_one_letter_code
_entity_poly.pdbx_strand_id
1 'polypeptide(L)'
;MPRGKKHTPEQIISKLREAEVALAQGQTVPEACRQIGVTEQTYYRWKKEYGGLRLDQAKRLKEMERENARLKKLLAEAELDKAILREAASGNF
;
A
#
# COMPACT_ATOMS: atom_id res chain seq x y z
N MET A 1 19.41 33.14 6.22
CA MET A 1 19.02 32.16 5.18
C MET A 1 17.63 31.64 5.47
N PRO A 2 16.63 31.83 4.59
CA PRO A 2 15.31 31.23 4.78
C PRO A 2 15.44 29.70 4.71
N ARG A 3 15.00 29.00 5.77
CA ARG A 3 14.95 27.53 5.78
C ARG A 3 13.93 27.11 4.72
N GLY A 4 14.37 26.38 3.70
CA GLY A 4 13.48 25.86 2.65
C GLY A 4 12.26 25.14 3.25
N LYS A 5 11.08 25.33 2.65
CA LYS A 5 9.85 24.67 3.10
C LYS A 5 10.08 23.16 3.18
N LYS A 6 9.89 22.59 4.37
CA LYS A 6 10.00 21.14 4.58
C LYS A 6 8.86 20.45 3.83
N HIS A 7 9.18 19.42 3.07
CA HIS A 7 8.19 18.57 2.42
C HIS A 7 7.57 17.64 3.46
N THR A 8 6.26 17.41 3.40
CA THR A 8 5.61 16.38 4.22
C THR A 8 5.96 14.98 3.68
N PRO A 9 5.85 13.91 4.49
CA PRO A 9 6.04 12.55 4.02
C PRO A 9 5.20 12.22 2.79
N GLU A 10 3.95 12.67 2.72
CA GLU A 10 3.04 12.44 1.59
C GLU A 10 3.55 13.13 0.32
N GLN A 11 4.05 14.36 0.43
CA GLN A 11 4.65 15.09 -0.68
C GLN A 11 5.92 14.40 -1.18
N ILE A 12 6.74 13.87 -0.27
CA ILE A 12 7.95 13.10 -0.60
C ILE A 12 7.57 11.85 -1.39
N ILE A 13 6.60 11.08 -0.90
CA ILE A 13 6.13 9.85 -1.56
C ILE A 13 5.55 10.14 -2.94
N SER A 14 4.74 11.19 -3.09
CA SER A 14 4.19 11.60 -4.40
C SER A 14 5.31 11.93 -5.39
N LYS A 15 6.29 12.74 -4.97
CA LYS A 15 7.44 13.09 -5.81
C LYS A 15 8.30 11.87 -6.16
N LEU A 16 8.55 10.95 -5.24
CA LEU A 16 9.25 9.71 -5.54
C LEU A 16 8.50 8.85 -6.57
N ARG A 17 7.16 8.85 -6.55
CA ARG A 17 6.34 8.16 -7.54
C ARG A 17 6.46 8.79 -8.93
N GLU A 18 6.39 10.11 -9.01
CA GLU A 18 6.59 10.85 -10.27
C GLU A 18 7.98 10.56 -10.87
N ALA A 19 9.02 10.57 -10.03
CA ALA A 19 10.38 10.24 -10.46
C ALA A 19 10.49 8.79 -10.97
N GLU A 20 9.84 7.83 -10.32
CA GLU A 20 9.86 6.44 -10.80
C GLU A 20 9.13 6.22 -12.12
N VAL A 21 8.02 6.93 -12.34
CA VAL A 21 7.32 6.90 -13.64
C VAL A 21 8.23 7.44 -14.73
N ALA A 22 8.92 8.56 -14.48
CA ALA A 22 9.88 9.14 -15.41
C ALA A 22 11.04 8.17 -15.74
N LEU A 23 11.59 7.51 -14.72
CA LEU A 23 12.63 6.47 -14.91
C LEU A 23 12.11 5.26 -15.70
N ALA A 24 10.88 4.81 -15.44
CA ALA A 24 10.26 3.71 -16.19
C ALA A 24 10.00 4.07 -17.66
N GLN A 25 9.84 5.35 -17.97
CA GLN A 25 9.76 5.88 -19.34
C GLN A 25 11.13 6.05 -20.00
N GLY A 26 12.22 5.68 -19.33
CA GLY A 26 13.58 5.71 -19.87
C GLY A 26 14.36 7.00 -19.58
N GLN A 27 13.82 7.92 -18.77
CA GLN A 27 14.58 9.09 -18.34
C GLN A 27 15.70 8.72 -17.38
N THR A 28 16.72 9.57 -17.31
CA THR A 28 17.82 9.45 -16.36
C THR A 28 17.44 9.99 -14.97
N VAL A 29 18.18 9.59 -13.94
CA VAL A 29 17.97 10.11 -12.57
C VAL A 29 18.09 11.64 -12.48
N PRO A 30 19.07 12.30 -13.12
CA PRO A 30 19.15 13.76 -13.12
C PRO A 30 17.91 14.43 -13.74
N GLU A 31 17.36 13.87 -14.81
CA GLU A 31 16.16 14.38 -15.48
C GLU A 31 14.92 14.21 -14.60
N ALA A 32 14.74 13.02 -14.02
CA ALA A 32 13.66 12.76 -13.08
C ALA A 32 13.73 13.70 -11.86
N CYS A 33 14.92 13.92 -11.30
CA CYS A 33 15.14 14.84 -10.19
C CYS A 33 14.78 16.29 -10.55
N ARG A 34 15.13 16.72 -11.76
CA ARG A 34 14.75 18.04 -12.29
C ARG A 34 13.23 18.16 -12.44
N GLN A 35 12.57 17.14 -12.95
CA GLN A 35 11.11 17.10 -13.10
C GLN A 35 10.38 17.24 -11.77
N ILE A 36 10.86 16.56 -10.71
CA ILE A 36 10.25 16.65 -9.38
C ILE A 36 10.78 17.82 -8.54
N GLY A 37 11.68 18.64 -9.09
CA GLY A 37 12.20 19.85 -8.44
C GLY A 37 13.08 19.59 -7.22
N VAL A 38 13.87 18.52 -7.22
CA VAL A 38 14.81 18.19 -6.13
C VAL A 38 16.20 17.88 -6.65
N THR A 39 17.19 17.92 -5.76
CA THR A 39 18.55 17.48 -6.09
C THR A 39 18.66 15.96 -6.05
N GLU A 40 19.58 15.38 -6.82
CA GLU A 40 19.83 13.93 -6.80
C GLU A 40 20.16 13.42 -5.40
N GLN A 41 20.93 14.18 -4.62
CA GLN A 41 21.22 13.86 -3.22
C GLN A 41 19.94 13.76 -2.37
N THR A 42 18.99 14.68 -2.58
CA THR A 42 17.70 14.64 -1.88
C THR A 42 16.88 13.44 -2.32
N TYR A 43 16.86 13.14 -3.62
CA TYR A 43 16.19 11.97 -4.18
C TYR A 43 16.72 10.67 -3.59
N TYR A 44 18.04 10.46 -3.54
CA TYR A 44 18.63 9.24 -2.96
C TYR A 44 18.35 9.11 -1.48
N ARG A 45 18.41 10.21 -0.71
CA ARG A 45 18.02 10.21 0.71
C ARG A 45 16.56 9.81 0.89
N TRP A 46 15.66 10.44 0.14
CA TRP A 46 14.22 10.11 0.19
C TRP A 46 13.95 8.69 -0.26
N LYS A 47 14.63 8.18 -1.29
CA LYS A 47 14.50 6.80 -1.75
C LYS A 47 14.93 5.80 -0.67
N LYS A 48 15.98 6.11 0.10
CA LYS A 48 16.42 5.29 1.23
C LYS A 48 15.41 5.29 2.38
N GLU A 49 14.83 6.45 2.68
CA GLU A 49 13.97 6.64 3.86
C GLU A 49 12.50 6.27 3.60
N TYR A 50 11.98 6.54 2.40
CA TYR A 50 10.57 6.39 2.03
C TYR A 50 10.34 5.39 0.89
N GLY A 51 11.38 4.93 0.20
CA GLY A 51 11.24 3.99 -0.92
C GLY A 51 10.78 2.59 -0.51
N GLY A 52 11.11 2.15 0.71
CA GLY A 52 10.66 0.88 1.29
C GLY A 52 9.20 0.89 1.75
N LEU A 53 8.66 2.07 2.10
CA LEU A 53 7.33 2.22 2.70
C LEU A 53 6.21 1.66 1.81
N ARG A 54 6.36 1.71 0.48
CA ARG A 54 5.38 1.11 -0.45
C ARG A 54 5.43 -0.40 -0.51
N LEU A 55 6.62 -1.01 -0.40
CA LEU A 55 6.73 -2.47 -0.34
C LEU A 55 6.02 -2.99 0.92
N ASP A 56 6.18 -2.27 2.03
CA ASP A 56 5.53 -2.59 3.30
C ASP A 56 4.00 -2.40 3.22
N GLN A 57 3.53 -1.31 2.61
CA GLN A 57 2.09 -1.06 2.39
C GLN A 57 1.45 -2.10 1.47
N ALA A 58 2.10 -2.44 0.34
CA ALA A 58 1.60 -3.46 -0.59
C ALA A 58 1.57 -4.86 0.06
N LYS A 59 2.60 -5.19 0.85
CA LYS A 59 2.64 -6.43 1.63
C LYS A 59 1.50 -6.50 2.65
N ARG A 60 1.30 -5.42 3.42
CA ARG A 60 0.21 -5.32 4.41
C ARG A 60 -1.17 -5.42 3.77
N LEU A 61 -1.38 -4.81 2.60
CA LEU A 61 -2.63 -4.92 1.86
C LEU A 61 -2.91 -6.38 1.47
N LYS A 62 -1.91 -7.06 0.90
CA LYS A 62 -2.03 -8.47 0.50
C LYS A 62 -2.30 -9.41 1.69
N GLU A 63 -1.68 -9.15 2.83
CA GLU A 63 -1.95 -9.87 4.07
C GLU A 63 -3.38 -9.64 4.56
N MET A 64 -3.85 -8.39 4.52
CA MET A 64 -5.22 -8.04 4.90
C MET A 64 -6.27 -8.65 3.97
N GLU A 65 -6.03 -8.67 2.66
CA GLU A 65 -6.89 -9.34 1.68
C GLU A 65 -6.98 -10.85 1.93
N ARG A 66 -5.84 -11.51 2.23
CA ARG A 66 -5.81 -12.94 2.58
C ARG A 66 -6.59 -13.23 3.84
N GLU A 67 -6.41 -12.42 4.88
CA GLU A 67 -7.13 -12.61 6.14
C GLU A 67 -8.63 -12.37 5.95
N ASN A 68 -9.03 -11.36 5.17
CA ASN A 68 -10.44 -11.12 4.85
C ASN A 68 -11.07 -12.33 4.11
N ALA A 69 -10.35 -12.90 3.15
CA ALA A 69 -10.81 -14.11 2.44
C ALA A 69 -10.96 -15.30 3.39
N ARG A 70 -10.00 -15.50 4.30
CA ARG A 70 -10.05 -16.55 5.33
C ARG A 70 -11.25 -16.36 6.26
N LEU A 71 -11.45 -15.15 6.78
CA LEU A 71 -12.55 -14.82 7.68
C LEU A 71 -13.91 -15.01 7.01
N LYS A 72 -14.06 -14.59 5.75
CA LYS A 72 -15.29 -14.83 4.98
C LYS A 72 -15.61 -16.31 4.82
N LYS A 73 -14.60 -17.14 4.56
CA LYS A 73 -14.78 -18.60 4.47
C LYS A 73 -15.25 -19.19 5.80
N LEU A 74 -14.57 -18.85 6.90
CA LEU A 74 -14.95 -19.33 8.24
C LEU A 74 -16.36 -18.89 8.64
N LEU A 75 -16.74 -17.65 8.29
CA LEU A 75 -18.08 -17.14 8.54
C LEU A 75 -19.14 -17.93 7.76
N ALA A 76 -18.89 -18.23 6.48
CA ALA A 76 -19.80 -19.01 5.66
C ALA A 76 -19.99 -20.43 6.20
N GLU A 77 -18.90 -21.10 6.61
CA GLU A 77 -18.95 -22.42 7.25
C GLU A 77 -19.76 -22.38 8.55
N ALA A 78 -19.51 -21.38 9.42
CA ALA A 78 -20.22 -21.24 10.69
C ALA A 78 -21.72 -20.95 10.50
N GLU A 79 -22.10 -20.12 9.53
CA GLU A 79 -23.52 -19.86 9.24
C GLU A 79 -24.21 -21.09 8.62
N LEU A 80 -23.49 -21.90 7.84
CA LEU A 80 -24.02 -23.18 7.34
C LEU A 80 -24.29 -24.16 8.49
N ASP A 81 -23.33 -24.35 9.39
CA ASP A 81 -23.49 -25.23 10.56
C ASP A 81 -24.66 -24.79 11.43
N LYS A 82 -24.79 -23.49 11.66
CA LYS A 82 -25.91 -22.90 12.40
C LYS A 82 -27.25 -23.11 11.71
N ALA A 83 -27.31 -23.04 10.38
CA ALA A 83 -28.52 -23.33 9.62
C ALA A 83 -28.93 -24.80 9.78
N ILE A 84 -27.99 -25.73 9.64
CA ILE A 84 -28.22 -27.18 9.82
C ILE A 84 -28.73 -27.47 11.24
N LEU A 85 -28.09 -26.88 12.26
CA LEU A 85 -28.49 -27.07 13.66
C LEU A 85 -29.90 -26.51 13.93
N ARG A 86 -30.25 -25.36 13.33
CA ARG A 86 -31.59 -24.78 13.44
C ARG A 86 -32.65 -25.66 12.77
N GLU A 87 -32.36 -26.17 11.58
CA GLU A 87 -33.26 -27.08 10.86
C GLU A 87 -33.48 -28.37 11.65
N ALA A 88 -32.41 -29.01 12.13
CA ALA A 88 -32.49 -30.21 12.96
C ALA A 88 -33.27 -29.99 14.26
N ALA A 89 -33.12 -28.82 14.89
CA ALA A 89 -33.85 -28.45 16.10
C ALA A 89 -35.31 -28.07 15.84
N SER A 90 -35.68 -27.72 14.60
CA SER A 90 -37.01 -27.20 14.29
C SER A 90 -38.11 -28.26 14.23
N GLY A 91 -37.78 -29.56 14.10
CA GLY A 91 -38.69 -30.70 14.27
C GLY A 91 -39.93 -30.72 13.36
N ASN A 92 -40.15 -31.81 12.62
CA ASN A 92 -41.43 -32.04 11.93
C ASN A 92 -42.52 -32.40 12.96
N PHE A 93 -43.23 -31.39 13.48
CA PHE A 93 -44.46 -31.54 14.25
C PHE A 93 -45.66 -31.04 13.46
#